data_AF-A0A8J9Z8F5-F1
#
_entry.id   AF-A0A8J9Z8F5-F1
#
_cell.length_a   1.000
_cell.length_b   1.000
_cell.length_c   1.000
_cell.angle_alpha   90.00
_cell.angle_beta   90.00
_cell.angle_gamma   90.00
#
_symmetry.space_group_name_H-M   'P 1'
#
loop_
_entity.id
_entity.type
_entity.pdbx_description
1 polymer ?
#
loop_
_entity_poly.entity_id
_entity_poly.type
_entity_poly.pdbx_seq_one_letter_code
_entity_poly.pdbx_strand_id
1 'polypeptide(L)'
;MRVARARHTSENKEEKKPEKKEEDEEFPEELPPKNDARVVVSGVVTKGDKDFSPQAAKVAHEKPQPTVDKRPPPKHNMPINQPRK
;
A
#
# COMPACT_ATOMS: atom_id res chain seq x y z
N MET A 1 46.26 -14.66 22.65
CA MET A 1 45.06 -15.44 22.28
C MET A 1 43.89 -14.50 22.07
N ARG A 2 43.32 -14.39 20.88
CA ARG A 2 42.06 -13.68 20.64
C ARG A 2 40.96 -14.72 20.41
N VAL A 3 39.94 -14.72 21.24
CA VAL A 3 38.79 -15.62 21.13
C VAL A 3 37.78 -14.95 20.19
N ALA A 4 37.52 -15.56 19.03
CA ALA A 4 36.51 -15.09 18.10
C ALA A 4 35.11 -15.45 18.63
N ARG A 5 34.20 -14.47 18.75
CA ARG A 5 32.78 -14.72 18.99
C ARG A 5 32.06 -14.83 17.64
N ALA A 6 31.39 -15.96 17.43
CA ALA A 6 30.60 -16.24 16.24
C ALA A 6 29.43 -15.26 16.09
N ARG A 7 29.11 -14.91 14.85
CA ARG A 7 27.91 -14.13 14.49
C ARG A 7 26.68 -14.98 14.78
N HIS A 8 25.73 -14.43 15.53
CA HIS A 8 24.40 -15.02 15.63
C HIS A 8 23.70 -14.84 14.28
N THR A 9 23.63 -15.91 13.49
CA THR A 9 22.69 -16.06 12.39
C THR A 9 21.33 -16.36 13.00
N SER A 10 20.45 -15.36 13.02
CA SER A 10 19.03 -15.60 13.31
C SER A 10 18.41 -16.29 12.11
N GLU A 11 18.46 -17.62 12.14
CA GLU A 11 17.47 -18.47 11.53
C GLU A 11 16.10 -18.06 12.08
N ASN A 12 15.32 -17.29 11.33
CA ASN A 12 13.88 -17.26 11.51
C ASN A 12 13.28 -18.10 10.37
N LYS A 13 13.15 -19.37 10.69
CA LYS A 13 12.50 -20.41 9.93
C LYS A 13 11.02 -20.36 10.29
N GLU A 14 10.19 -19.80 9.42
CA GLU A 14 8.77 -20.14 9.42
C GLU A 14 8.16 -19.96 8.03
N GLU A 15 8.35 -21.01 7.21
CA GLU A 15 7.41 -21.32 6.14
C GLU A 15 6.20 -22.04 6.75
N LYS A 16 5.01 -21.41 6.71
CA LYS A 16 3.72 -22.09 6.59
C LYS A 16 2.72 -21.17 5.86
N LYS A 17 2.44 -21.51 4.60
CA LYS A 17 1.13 -21.34 3.93
C LYS A 17 0.54 -22.75 3.76
N PRO A 18 -0.77 -22.96 3.50
CA PRO A 18 -1.97 -22.12 3.61
C PRO A 18 -3.03 -22.81 4.52
N GLU A 19 -4.32 -22.44 4.41
CA GLU A 19 -5.53 -23.05 5.03
C GLU A 19 -6.09 -22.36 6.29
N LYS A 20 -6.91 -21.32 6.07
CA LYS A 20 -8.16 -21.13 6.79
C LYS A 20 -9.27 -21.00 5.75
N LYS A 21 -10.01 -22.09 5.56
CA LYS A 21 -11.12 -22.22 4.61
C LYS A 21 -12.38 -22.79 5.30
N GLU A 22 -12.51 -22.68 6.62
CA GLU A 22 -13.58 -23.36 7.37
C GLU A 22 -14.16 -22.52 8.54
N GLU A 23 -14.39 -21.21 8.37
CA GLU A 23 -15.20 -20.43 9.34
C GLU A 23 -16.18 -19.48 8.60
N ASP A 24 -16.78 -19.94 7.49
CA ASP A 24 -17.62 -19.13 6.59
C ASP A 24 -19.12 -19.49 6.66
N GLU A 25 -19.66 -20.06 7.74
CA GLU A 25 -21.01 -20.67 7.66
C GLU A 25 -22.02 -20.46 8.81
N GLU A 26 -21.87 -19.52 9.76
CA GLU A 26 -22.93 -19.36 10.81
C GLU A 26 -23.32 -17.93 11.20
N PHE A 27 -23.34 -17.01 10.25
CA PHE A 27 -24.23 -15.84 10.35
C PHE A 27 -24.97 -15.71 9.03
N PRO A 28 -26.31 -15.93 8.97
CA PRO A 28 -27.08 -15.50 7.83
C PRO A 28 -27.13 -13.97 7.87
N GLU A 29 -26.07 -13.31 7.40
CA GLU A 29 -26.22 -11.97 6.87
C GLU A 29 -27.13 -12.11 5.66
N GLU A 30 -28.38 -11.66 5.77
CA GLU A 30 -29.20 -11.33 4.61
C GLU A 30 -28.46 -10.25 3.83
N LEU A 31 -27.54 -10.68 2.98
CA LEU A 31 -26.79 -9.81 2.11
C LEU A 31 -27.83 -9.13 1.22
N PRO A 32 -27.91 -7.79 1.23
CA PRO A 32 -28.73 -7.10 0.25
C PRO A 32 -28.30 -7.61 -1.14
N PRO A 33 -29.25 -7.77 -2.09
CA PRO A 33 -28.96 -8.38 -3.38
C PRO A 33 -27.67 -7.77 -3.95
N LYS A 34 -26.63 -8.59 -4.04
CA LYS A 34 -25.23 -8.18 -4.31
C LYS A 34 -25.09 -7.31 -5.57
N ASN A 35 -26.08 -7.40 -6.46
CA ASN A 35 -26.06 -6.80 -7.78
C ASN A 35 -26.59 -5.35 -7.82
N ASP A 36 -27.22 -4.83 -6.75
CA ASP A 36 -27.93 -3.54 -6.79
C ASP A 36 -27.55 -2.56 -5.67
N ALA A 37 -26.47 -2.82 -4.93
CA ALA A 37 -25.95 -1.87 -3.95
C ALA A 37 -25.36 -0.65 -4.67
N ARG A 38 -26.19 0.38 -4.89
CA ARG A 38 -25.76 1.69 -5.40
C ARG A 38 -24.92 2.38 -4.33
N VAL A 39 -23.61 2.13 -4.34
CA VAL A 39 -22.65 2.78 -3.44
C VAL A 39 -22.33 4.18 -3.99
N VAL A 40 -22.20 5.17 -3.11
CA VAL A 40 -21.73 6.51 -3.50
C VAL A 40 -20.22 6.57 -3.34
N VAL A 41 -19.48 6.72 -4.44
CA VAL A 41 -18.01 6.87 -4.43
C VAL A 41 -17.67 8.30 -4.85
N SER A 42 -16.94 9.02 -4.00
CA SER A 42 -16.52 10.41 -4.24
C SER A 42 -17.67 11.36 -4.68
N GLY A 43 -18.88 11.15 -4.13
CA GLY A 43 -20.08 11.93 -4.45
C GLY A 43 -20.88 11.46 -5.68
N VAL A 44 -20.43 10.43 -6.39
CA VAL A 44 -21.11 9.86 -7.56
C VAL A 44 -21.82 8.55 -7.19
N VAL A 45 -23.10 8.42 -7.54
CA VAL A 45 -23.88 7.17 -7.36
C VAL A 45 -23.43 6.16 -8.41
N THR A 46 -22.97 5.00 -7.95
CA THR A 46 -22.49 3.92 -8.83
C THR A 46 -23.63 3.06 -9.38
N LYS A 47 -23.40 2.47 -10.56
CA LYS A 47 -24.30 1.57 -11.28
C LYS A 47 -24.10 0.09 -10.89
N GLY A 48 -23.60 -0.17 -9.68
CA GLY A 48 -23.22 -1.51 -9.24
C GLY A 48 -21.96 -2.01 -9.94
N ASP A 49 -21.91 -3.30 -10.25
CA ASP A 49 -20.71 -4.01 -10.73
C ASP A 49 -20.06 -3.43 -11.99
N LYS A 50 -20.84 -2.71 -12.82
CA LYS A 50 -20.34 -2.09 -14.06
C LYS A 50 -19.26 -1.03 -13.80
N ASP A 51 -19.34 -0.34 -12.67
CA ASP A 51 -18.37 0.72 -12.33
C ASP A 51 -17.13 0.16 -11.60
N PHE A 52 -17.18 -1.10 -11.14
CA PHE A 52 -16.14 -1.76 -10.34
C PHE A 52 -15.53 -2.97 -11.06
N SER A 53 -15.09 -2.79 -12.31
CA SER A 53 -14.37 -3.86 -13.03
C SER A 53 -13.03 -4.22 -12.37
N PRO A 54 -12.48 -5.44 -12.60
CA PRO A 54 -11.15 -5.81 -12.11
C PRO A 54 -10.04 -4.86 -12.59
N GLN A 55 -10.21 -4.24 -13.76
CA GLN A 55 -9.30 -3.24 -14.28
C GLN A 55 -9.38 -1.93 -13.49
N ALA A 56 -10.59 -1.47 -13.14
CA ALA A 56 -10.77 -0.31 -12.27
C ALA A 56 -10.16 -0.55 -10.88
N ALA A 57 -10.32 -1.77 -10.35
CA ALA A 57 -9.66 -2.17 -9.11
C ALA A 57 -8.12 -2.06 -9.24
N LYS A 58 -7.51 -2.51 -10.35
CA LYS A 58 -6.06 -2.35 -10.57
C LYS A 58 -5.63 -0.88 -10.55
N VAL A 59 -6.35 -0.02 -11.27
CA VAL A 59 -6.06 1.44 -11.32
C VAL A 59 -6.14 2.08 -9.93
N ALA A 60 -7.10 1.66 -9.09
CA ALA A 60 -7.19 2.17 -7.71
C ALA A 60 -5.96 1.84 -6.84
N HIS A 61 -5.22 0.77 -7.17
CA HIS A 61 -3.98 0.40 -6.48
C HIS A 61 -2.74 1.09 -7.07
N GLU A 62 -2.85 1.71 -8.25
CA GLU A 62 -1.77 2.47 -8.87
C GLU A 62 -1.70 3.87 -8.24
N LYS A 63 -0.66 4.11 -7.43
CA LYS A 63 -0.42 5.45 -6.89
C LYS A 63 -0.12 6.41 -8.04
N PRO A 64 -0.75 7.59 -8.10
CA PRO A 64 -0.45 8.57 -9.13
C PRO A 64 1.03 8.97 -9.04
N GLN A 65 1.72 8.92 -10.17
CA GLN A 65 3.08 9.42 -10.25
C GLN A 65 3.05 10.96 -10.20
N PRO A 66 3.97 11.60 -9.45
CA PRO A 66 4.08 13.05 -9.44
C PRO A 66 4.36 13.54 -10.87
N THR A 67 3.52 14.45 -11.37
CA THR A 67 3.60 15.02 -12.72
C THR A 67 4.65 16.12 -12.87
N VAL A 68 5.19 16.62 -11.76
CA VAL A 68 6.24 17.62 -11.74
C VAL A 68 7.55 16.93 -11.46
N ASP A 69 8.47 17.00 -12.41
CA ASP A 69 9.81 16.47 -12.25
C ASP A 69 10.53 17.12 -11.06
N LYS A 70 11.36 16.32 -10.39
CA LYS A 70 12.15 16.70 -9.21
C LYS A 70 12.74 18.09 -9.43
N ARG A 71 12.44 19.01 -8.50
CA ARG A 71 12.93 20.40 -8.53
C ARG A 71 14.42 20.42 -8.89
N PRO A 72 14.88 21.38 -9.72
CA PRO A 72 16.28 21.49 -10.06
C PRO A 72 17.11 21.50 -8.77
N PRO A 73 18.29 20.85 -8.75
CA PRO A 73 19.11 20.79 -7.56
C PRO A 73 19.34 22.23 -7.06
N PRO A 74 19.22 22.48 -5.75
CA PRO A 74 19.49 23.81 -5.22
C PRO A 74 20.88 24.22 -5.67
N LYS A 75 21.00 25.40 -6.29
CA LYS A 75 22.29 26.01 -6.60
C LYS A 75 22.96 26.33 -5.26
N HIS A 76 23.62 25.35 -4.65
CA HIS A 76 24.36 25.54 -3.42
C HIS A 76 25.67 26.24 -3.76
N ASN A 77 25.61 27.56 -3.92
CA ASN A 77 26.75 28.47 -3.95
C ASN A 77 26.33 29.83 -3.36
N MET A 78 25.44 29.83 -2.37
CA MET A 78 25.18 31.03 -1.58
C MET A 78 26.30 31.13 -0.54
N PRO A 79 27.15 32.17 -0.58
CA PRO A 79 28.19 32.33 0.41
C PRO A 79 27.53 32.44 1.79
N ILE A 80 27.94 31.56 2.71
CA ILE A 80 27.49 31.64 4.10
C ILE A 80 28.20 32.85 4.70
N ASN A 81 27.45 33.86 5.11
CA ASN A 81 27.97 35.03 5.83
C ASN A 81 28.39 34.61 7.25
N GLN A 82 29.51 33.91 7.35
CA GLN A 82 30.17 33.66 8.63
C GLN A 82 31.09 34.84 8.97
N PRO A 83 31.14 35.27 10.24
CA PRO A 83 32.09 36.28 10.67
C PRO A 83 33.51 35.76 10.49
N ARG A 84 34.31 36.45 9.69
CA ARG A 84 35.74 36.18 9.57
C ARG A 84 36.45 36.83 10.76
N LYS A 85 37.37 36.09 11.39
CA LYS A 85 38.28 36.59 12.41
C LYS A 85 39.40 37.40 11.77
#